data_AF-A0A174QTK8-F1
#
_entry.id   AF-A0A174QTK8-F1
#
_cell.length_a   1.000
_cell.length_b   1.000
_cell.length_c   1.000
_cell.angle_alpha   90.00
_cell.angle_beta   90.00
_cell.angle_gamma   90.00
#
_symmetry.space_group_name_H-M   'P 1'
#
loop_
_entity.id
_entity.type
_entity.pdbx_description
1 polymer ?
#
loop_
_entity_poly.entity_id
_entity_poly.type
_entity_poly.pdbx_seq_one_letter_code
_entity_poly.pdbx_strand_id
1 'polypeptide(L)'
;MKRNNKFFSMLYVVLCLAFFYLPILVTMIFSFNSSKSLTRFTGFSLRWYQELLGNGEVIKAVYVSVTIAIIATIVSTILGTITAIGLSKSKKVIKELLLNINNIPILNPEIVTAISLMLLFSSLGFRKGYLTMLLAHIAFCTPYVITSVYPKVRALDPNMANAAMDLGATPFQALTKVIVPMIKEGIFAGALLAFTMSFDDFVISYFVSGNGVKNISIVVYNMTKRINPTINALSTIVIVVIIVVLLLSNLLPKFKNKARKLNRKAVKIVSVVLVVAVTAGLIKWGFVAQSTHVLKVYNAGEYMDLSLLEDFEKEYDCTIVYETFESNEMMYTKLSSGETYDVLIPSDYMIERLIKEEYLQALDWKEIPNKKNLLNDVMNQSYDPGNRYSCPYFWGTVGILYDKTVVDEADLKDGWNLLCNPKYKGNIYMYDSERDSFMIALKALGYSMNTTNEAEIEEAYQWLIDQRDTMDPIYAGDDVIDNMISGNKALAVVYSGDASYIISENPNLDYFTPEQGTNRWYDAMVITKDCSEVQLAHEFIDFMISDKSALSNTEEVGYTSTVKSAFETMKEGDYAGISSYIPDTTNPNNEIFAYQQPKIKQKFAELWTKVKAK
;
A
#
# COMPACT_ATOMS: atom_id res chain seq x y z
N MET A 1 25.62 -34.18 -33.30
CA MET A 1 26.50 -33.41 -32.39
C MET A 1 25.67 -32.88 -31.21
N LYS A 2 25.63 -33.58 -30.08
CA LYS A 2 25.02 -33.12 -28.81
C LYS A 2 26.18 -32.79 -27.86
N ARG A 3 26.60 -31.53 -27.80
CA ARG A 3 27.72 -31.10 -26.96
C ARG A 3 27.24 -30.10 -25.91
N ASN A 4 27.20 -30.57 -24.66
CA ASN A 4 27.33 -29.85 -23.38
C ASN A 4 26.96 -28.35 -23.30
N ASN A 5 25.68 -27.99 -23.42
CA ASN A 5 25.17 -26.72 -22.88
C ASN A 5 24.68 -26.82 -21.42
N LYS A 6 24.87 -27.97 -20.75
CA LYS A 6 24.48 -28.15 -19.33
C LYS A 6 25.11 -27.12 -18.41
N PHE A 7 26.36 -26.72 -18.67
CA PHE A 7 27.04 -25.69 -17.88
C PHE A 7 26.37 -24.32 -18.06
N PHE A 8 26.16 -23.88 -19.30
CA PHE A 8 25.48 -22.60 -19.59
C PHE A 8 24.05 -22.56 -19.07
N SER A 9 23.27 -23.65 -19.24
CA SER A 9 21.90 -23.71 -18.71
C SER A 9 21.88 -23.72 -17.18
N MET A 10 22.83 -24.41 -16.53
CA MET A 10 22.92 -24.43 -15.07
C MET A 10 23.40 -23.09 -14.52
N LEU A 11 24.37 -22.46 -15.17
CA LEU A 11 24.83 -21.11 -14.84
C LEU A 11 23.70 -20.09 -14.97
N TYR A 12 22.94 -20.14 -16.07
CA TYR A 12 21.77 -19.28 -16.27
C TYR A 12 20.73 -19.47 -15.14
N VAL A 13 20.37 -20.72 -14.81
CA VAL A 13 19.45 -21.00 -13.70
C VAL A 13 20.00 -20.50 -12.37
N VAL A 14 21.29 -20.70 -12.08
CA VAL A 14 21.93 -20.20 -10.85
C VAL A 14 21.91 -18.66 -10.80
N LEU A 15 22.19 -17.98 -11.91
CA LEU A 15 22.12 -16.52 -11.99
C LEU A 15 20.69 -16.01 -11.79
N CYS A 16 19.69 -16.65 -12.39
CA CYS A 16 18.29 -16.32 -12.15
C CYS A 16 17.91 -16.53 -10.68
N LEU A 17 18.30 -17.66 -10.06
CA LEU A 17 18.04 -17.91 -8.65
C LEU A 17 18.76 -16.88 -7.77
N ALA A 18 20.02 -16.57 -8.05
CA ALA A 18 20.75 -15.54 -7.33
C ALA A 18 20.05 -14.18 -7.46
N PHE A 19 19.63 -13.78 -8.66
CA PHE A 19 18.90 -12.53 -8.90
C PHE A 19 17.62 -12.43 -8.06
N PHE A 20 16.83 -13.49 -7.95
CA PHE A 20 15.58 -13.48 -7.15
C PHE A 20 15.81 -13.61 -5.64
N TYR A 21 16.77 -14.43 -5.20
CA TYR A 21 16.96 -14.72 -3.77
C TYR A 21 17.99 -13.84 -3.07
N LEU A 22 18.92 -13.22 -3.79
CA LEU A 22 19.93 -12.35 -3.21
C LEU A 22 19.32 -11.11 -2.53
N PRO A 23 18.37 -10.37 -3.15
CA PRO A 23 17.73 -9.23 -2.48
C PRO A 23 17.02 -9.64 -1.18
N ILE A 24 16.35 -10.80 -1.19
CA ILE A 24 15.69 -11.38 -0.01
C ILE A 24 16.71 -11.69 1.09
N LEU A 25 17.86 -12.25 0.74
CA LEU A 25 18.94 -12.50 1.70
C LEU A 25 19.53 -11.21 2.24
N VAL A 26 19.67 -10.17 1.40
CA VAL A 26 20.15 -8.85 1.82
C VAL A 26 19.18 -8.22 2.82
N THR A 27 17.88 -8.21 2.55
CA THR A 27 16.88 -7.68 3.51
C THR A 27 16.89 -8.47 4.82
N MET A 28 17.06 -9.79 4.77
CA MET A 28 17.22 -10.64 5.96
C MET A 28 18.52 -10.39 6.74
N ILE A 29 19.58 -9.90 6.10
CA ILE A 29 20.81 -9.51 6.79
C ILE A 29 20.62 -8.13 7.42
N PHE A 30 20.05 -7.19 6.66
CA PHE A 30 19.79 -5.81 7.12
C PHE A 30 18.71 -5.72 8.20
N SER A 31 17.88 -6.74 8.38
CA SER A 31 16.97 -6.83 9.54
C SER A 31 17.70 -6.88 10.88
N PHE A 32 18.98 -7.27 10.88
CA PHE A 32 19.85 -7.27 12.05
C PHE A 32 20.73 -6.02 12.12
N ASN A 33 20.49 -4.99 11.30
CA ASN A 33 21.33 -3.78 11.31
C ASN A 33 21.08 -2.95 12.59
N SER A 34 22.12 -2.30 13.11
CA SER A 34 22.04 -1.46 14.31
C SER A 34 21.60 -0.02 14.03
N SER A 35 21.73 0.44 12.79
CA SER A 35 21.35 1.80 12.35
C SER A 35 20.08 1.79 11.51
N LYS A 36 19.55 3.00 11.24
CA LYS A 36 18.43 3.21 10.31
C LYS A 36 18.83 3.07 8.82
N SER A 37 20.11 2.87 8.51
CA SER A 37 20.58 2.79 7.13
C SER A 37 20.16 1.47 6.46
N LEU A 38 19.52 1.58 5.30
CA LEU A 38 19.17 0.44 4.44
C LEU A 38 20.32 -0.04 3.54
N THR A 39 21.39 0.75 3.45
CA THR A 39 22.50 0.51 2.50
C THR A 39 23.83 0.25 3.18
N ARG A 40 24.02 0.71 4.43
CA ARG A 40 25.24 0.50 5.21
C ARG A 40 24.97 -0.36 6.44
N PHE A 41 25.59 -1.54 6.48
CA PHE A 41 25.55 -2.41 7.65
C PHE A 41 26.51 -1.90 8.72
N THR A 42 25.98 -1.31 9.79
CA THR A 42 26.78 -0.68 10.87
C THR A 42 27.13 -1.65 12.00
N GLY A 43 26.31 -2.68 12.22
CA GLY A 43 26.54 -3.68 13.26
C GLY A 43 25.32 -4.57 13.50
N PHE A 44 25.52 -5.69 14.20
CA PHE A 44 24.46 -6.64 14.51
C PHE A 44 23.61 -6.17 15.71
N SER A 45 22.28 -6.20 15.58
CA SER A 45 21.31 -5.83 16.61
C SER A 45 19.98 -6.57 16.43
N LEU A 46 19.24 -6.75 17.53
CA LEU A 46 17.86 -7.26 17.53
C LEU A 46 16.82 -6.16 17.80
N ARG A 47 17.24 -4.89 17.79
CA ARG A 47 16.39 -3.74 18.13
C ARG A 47 15.07 -3.72 17.34
N TRP A 48 15.13 -3.89 16.03
CA TRP A 48 13.94 -3.86 15.17
C TRP A 48 12.94 -4.98 15.47
N TYR A 49 13.43 -6.14 15.91
CA TYR A 49 12.55 -7.22 16.38
C TYR A 49 11.90 -6.88 17.73
N GLN A 50 12.58 -6.17 18.62
CA GLN A 50 12.00 -5.70 19.87
C GLN A 50 10.94 -4.62 19.61
N GLU A 51 11.21 -3.72 18.68
CA GLU A 51 10.30 -2.66 18.24
C GLU A 51 9.02 -3.25 17.62
N LEU A 52 9.15 -4.28 16.77
CA LEU A 52 8.01 -5.03 16.22
C LEU A 52 7.16 -5.69 17.31
N LEU A 53 7.79 -6.26 18.33
CA LEU A 53 7.08 -6.92 19.44
C LEU A 53 6.40 -5.91 20.38
N GLY A 54 6.85 -4.66 20.41
CA GLY A 54 6.19 -3.57 21.11
C GLY A 54 5.01 -2.98 20.33
N ASN A 55 4.98 -3.17 19.01
CA ASN A 55 3.98 -2.58 18.14
C ASN A 55 2.66 -3.38 18.16
N GLY A 56 1.65 -2.86 18.84
CA GLY A 56 0.33 -3.48 18.96
C GLY A 56 -0.39 -3.68 17.61
N GLU A 57 -0.16 -2.80 16.64
CA GLU A 57 -0.74 -2.90 15.29
C GLU A 57 -0.15 -4.08 14.51
N VAL A 58 1.17 -4.25 14.55
CA VAL A 58 1.86 -5.37 13.88
C VAL A 58 1.36 -6.70 14.44
N ILE A 59 1.25 -6.83 15.76
CA ILE A 59 0.74 -8.07 16.36
C ILE A 59 -0.71 -8.30 15.88
N LYS A 60 -1.57 -7.26 15.88
CA LYS A 60 -2.98 -7.31 15.38
C LYS A 60 -3.02 -7.84 13.96
N ALA A 61 -2.16 -7.33 13.10
CA ALA A 61 -2.04 -7.74 11.72
C ALA A 61 -1.58 -9.19 11.55
N VAL A 62 -0.60 -9.65 12.33
CA VAL A 62 -0.16 -11.06 12.34
C VAL A 62 -1.33 -11.99 12.65
N TYR A 63 -2.12 -11.66 13.67
CA TYR A 63 -3.28 -12.46 14.05
C TYR A 63 -4.32 -12.53 12.92
N VAL A 64 -4.72 -11.38 12.37
CA VAL A 64 -5.69 -11.32 11.27
C VAL A 64 -5.21 -12.16 10.08
N SER A 65 -3.94 -12.05 9.71
CA SER A 65 -3.35 -12.79 8.58
C SER A 65 -3.38 -14.30 8.78
N VAL A 66 -2.89 -14.77 9.93
CA VAL A 66 -2.82 -16.21 10.23
C VAL A 66 -4.22 -16.80 10.32
N THR A 67 -5.15 -16.10 10.98
CA THR A 67 -6.51 -16.59 11.18
C THR A 67 -7.31 -16.62 9.88
N ILE A 68 -7.23 -15.58 9.06
CA ILE A 68 -7.87 -15.55 7.74
C ILE A 68 -7.25 -16.58 6.81
N ALA A 69 -5.91 -16.66 6.73
CA ALA A 69 -5.23 -17.64 5.90
C ALA A 69 -5.66 -19.08 6.23
N ILE A 70 -5.71 -19.44 7.51
CA ILE A 70 -6.09 -20.79 7.93
C ILE A 70 -7.58 -21.06 7.67
N ILE A 71 -8.48 -20.17 8.09
CA ILE A 71 -9.93 -20.40 7.94
C ILE A 71 -10.30 -20.41 6.45
N ALA A 72 -9.82 -19.44 5.67
CA ALA A 72 -10.05 -19.40 4.23
C ALA A 72 -9.52 -20.65 3.54
N THR A 73 -8.33 -21.14 3.94
CA THR A 73 -7.78 -22.39 3.40
C THR A 73 -8.66 -23.59 3.71
N ILE A 74 -9.09 -23.76 4.96
CA ILE A 74 -9.92 -24.90 5.37
C ILE A 74 -11.23 -24.89 4.60
N VAL A 75 -11.93 -23.75 4.59
CA VAL A 75 -13.24 -23.63 3.93
C VAL A 75 -13.09 -23.79 2.42
N SER A 76 -12.12 -23.12 1.79
CA SER A 76 -11.86 -23.25 0.35
C SER A 76 -11.45 -24.65 -0.05
N THR A 77 -10.69 -25.35 0.79
CA THR A 77 -10.30 -26.74 0.54
C THR A 77 -11.52 -27.65 0.52
N ILE A 78 -12.43 -27.47 1.48
CA ILE A 78 -13.69 -28.23 1.56
C ILE A 78 -14.56 -27.92 0.34
N LEU A 79 -14.84 -26.64 0.07
CA LEU A 79 -15.68 -26.21 -1.04
C LEU A 79 -15.11 -26.63 -2.40
N GLY A 80 -13.81 -26.41 -2.60
CA GLY A 80 -13.14 -26.75 -3.86
C GLY A 80 -13.04 -28.25 -4.09
N THR A 81 -12.83 -29.05 -3.04
CA THR A 81 -12.82 -30.51 -3.14
C THR A 81 -14.20 -31.06 -3.48
N ILE A 82 -15.25 -30.57 -2.80
CA ILE A 82 -16.64 -30.98 -3.08
C ILE A 82 -17.00 -30.61 -4.53
N THR A 83 -16.68 -29.39 -4.95
CA THR A 83 -16.92 -28.92 -6.32
C THR A 83 -16.17 -29.77 -7.35
N ALA A 84 -14.89 -30.07 -7.12
CA ALA A 84 -14.08 -30.91 -8.01
C ALA A 84 -14.66 -32.34 -8.16
N ILE A 85 -15.11 -32.94 -7.06
CA ILE A 85 -15.76 -34.26 -7.09
C ILE A 85 -17.10 -34.18 -7.84
N GLY A 86 -17.93 -33.17 -7.56
CA GLY A 86 -19.20 -32.94 -8.25
C GLY A 86 -19.03 -32.74 -9.75
N LEU A 87 -18.01 -31.97 -10.16
CA LEU A 87 -17.66 -31.73 -11.57
C LEU A 87 -17.27 -32.99 -12.35
N SER A 88 -16.83 -34.04 -11.66
CA SER A 88 -16.49 -35.31 -12.32
C SER A 88 -17.71 -36.14 -12.72
N LYS A 89 -18.85 -35.90 -12.06
CA LYS A 89 -20.12 -36.62 -12.28
C LYS A 89 -21.20 -35.76 -12.94
N SER A 90 -20.93 -34.48 -13.18
CA SER A 90 -21.89 -33.54 -13.78
C SER A 90 -21.93 -33.66 -15.31
N LYS A 91 -23.06 -33.22 -15.90
CA LYS A 91 -23.24 -33.14 -17.35
C LYS A 91 -22.23 -32.14 -17.95
N LYS A 92 -21.83 -32.37 -19.21
CA LYS A 92 -20.84 -31.54 -19.93
C LYS A 92 -21.11 -30.03 -19.82
N VAL A 93 -22.36 -29.61 -20.00
CA VAL A 93 -22.77 -28.20 -19.94
C VAL A 93 -22.53 -27.58 -18.56
N ILE A 94 -22.97 -28.25 -17.49
CA ILE A 94 -22.79 -27.76 -16.11
C ILE A 94 -21.30 -27.70 -15.76
N LYS A 95 -20.56 -28.72 -16.17
CA LYS A 95 -19.12 -28.77 -15.98
C LYS A 95 -18.40 -27.61 -16.66
N GLU A 96 -18.69 -27.34 -17.94
CA GLU A 96 -18.08 -26.25 -18.70
C GLU A 96 -18.44 -24.88 -18.12
N LEU A 97 -19.72 -24.67 -17.76
CA LEU A 97 -20.16 -23.43 -17.11
C LEU A 97 -19.41 -23.15 -15.80
N LEU A 98 -19.37 -24.14 -14.90
CA LEU A 98 -18.72 -23.99 -13.60
C LEU A 98 -17.20 -23.80 -13.73
N LEU A 99 -16.54 -24.50 -14.65
CA LEU A 99 -15.11 -24.30 -14.91
C LEU A 99 -14.82 -22.92 -15.50
N ASN A 100 -15.68 -22.40 -16.37
CA ASN A 100 -15.54 -21.05 -16.90
C ASN A 100 -15.72 -19.99 -15.81
N ILE A 101 -16.72 -20.14 -14.94
CA ILE A 101 -16.90 -19.26 -13.77
C ILE A 101 -15.68 -19.33 -12.84
N ASN A 102 -15.17 -20.53 -12.58
CA ASN A 102 -13.98 -20.75 -11.76
C ASN A 102 -12.73 -20.05 -12.31
N ASN A 103 -12.63 -19.91 -13.64
CA ASN A 103 -11.49 -19.27 -14.27
C ASN A 103 -11.54 -17.74 -14.20
N ILE A 104 -12.71 -17.12 -13.95
CA ILE A 104 -12.83 -15.65 -13.92
C ILE A 104 -11.90 -15.03 -12.86
N PRO A 105 -11.91 -15.47 -11.58
CA PRO A 105 -11.02 -14.89 -10.56
C PRO A 105 -9.53 -15.16 -10.82
N ILE A 106 -9.20 -16.22 -11.56
CA ILE A 106 -7.81 -16.61 -11.86
C ILE A 106 -7.27 -15.80 -13.05
N LEU A 107 -8.11 -15.48 -14.03
CA LEU A 107 -7.71 -14.80 -15.26
C LEU A 107 -7.81 -13.27 -15.16
N ASN A 108 -8.69 -12.76 -14.30
CA ASN A 108 -8.82 -11.33 -14.09
C ASN A 108 -7.64 -10.78 -13.26
N PRO A 109 -7.21 -9.53 -13.51
CA PRO A 109 -6.33 -8.83 -12.59
C PRO A 109 -6.94 -8.80 -11.16
N GLU A 110 -6.12 -9.04 -10.14
CA GLU A 110 -6.59 -9.13 -8.75
C GLU A 110 -7.34 -7.87 -8.30
N ILE A 111 -6.90 -6.70 -8.76
CA ILE A 111 -7.54 -5.40 -8.48
C ILE A 111 -9.00 -5.35 -8.96
N VAL A 112 -9.32 -5.98 -10.10
CA VAL A 112 -10.69 -6.02 -10.63
C VAL A 112 -11.57 -6.87 -9.72
N THR A 113 -11.04 -8.01 -9.26
CA THR A 113 -11.73 -8.88 -8.29
C THR A 113 -11.94 -8.16 -6.96
N ALA A 114 -10.93 -7.46 -6.47
CA ALA A 114 -10.96 -6.71 -5.21
C ALA A 114 -12.03 -5.61 -5.22
N ILE A 115 -12.03 -4.74 -6.25
CA ILE A 115 -13.02 -3.67 -6.41
C ILE A 115 -14.42 -4.25 -6.60
N SER A 116 -14.57 -5.32 -7.36
CA SER A 116 -15.88 -5.97 -7.57
C SER A 116 -16.45 -6.53 -6.27
N LEU A 117 -15.63 -7.17 -5.44
CA LEU A 117 -16.05 -7.67 -4.13
C LEU A 117 -16.36 -6.54 -3.15
N MET A 118 -15.56 -5.47 -3.16
CA MET A 118 -15.84 -4.28 -2.37
C MET A 118 -17.22 -3.69 -2.72
N LEU A 119 -17.47 -3.44 -4.01
CA LEU A 119 -18.75 -2.93 -4.49
C LEU A 119 -19.91 -3.88 -4.17
N LEU A 120 -19.70 -5.19 -4.28
CA LEU A 120 -20.69 -6.19 -3.90
C LEU A 120 -21.03 -6.08 -2.41
N PHE A 121 -20.04 -6.11 -1.52
CA PHE A 121 -20.28 -6.02 -0.07
C PHE A 121 -20.96 -4.70 0.31
N SER A 122 -20.51 -3.59 -0.27
CA SER A 122 -21.14 -2.29 -0.08
C SER A 122 -22.60 -2.27 -0.57
N SER A 123 -22.88 -2.83 -1.75
CA SER A 123 -24.24 -2.88 -2.29
C SER A 123 -25.21 -3.74 -1.46
N LEU A 124 -24.67 -4.73 -0.75
CA LEU A 124 -25.41 -5.58 0.19
C LEU A 124 -25.53 -4.96 1.59
N GLY A 125 -24.94 -3.79 1.82
CA GLY A 125 -24.93 -3.11 3.11
C GLY A 125 -24.05 -3.80 4.16
N PHE A 126 -23.06 -4.59 3.75
CA PHE A 126 -22.13 -5.22 4.69
C PHE A 126 -21.12 -4.21 5.21
N ARG A 127 -20.99 -4.13 6.53
CA ARG A 127 -19.89 -3.40 7.17
C ARG A 127 -18.58 -4.15 6.91
N LYS A 128 -17.62 -3.50 6.25
CA LYS A 128 -16.33 -4.09 5.90
C LYS A 128 -15.47 -4.36 7.14
N GLY A 129 -14.62 -5.38 7.07
CA GLY A 129 -13.76 -5.79 8.18
C GLY A 129 -13.34 -7.25 8.05
N TYR A 130 -13.21 -7.94 9.19
CA TYR A 130 -12.70 -9.31 9.21
C TYR A 130 -13.57 -10.29 8.41
N LEU A 131 -14.90 -10.17 8.50
CA LEU A 131 -15.82 -11.08 7.82
C LEU A 131 -15.79 -10.91 6.30
N THR A 132 -15.82 -9.69 5.80
CA THR A 132 -15.75 -9.41 4.35
C THR A 132 -14.41 -9.86 3.78
N MET A 133 -13.30 -9.64 4.51
CA MET A 133 -11.98 -10.17 4.16
C MET A 133 -11.98 -11.70 4.12
N LEU A 134 -12.51 -12.37 5.15
CA LEU A 134 -12.60 -13.83 5.16
C LEU A 134 -13.42 -14.37 3.98
N LEU A 135 -14.58 -13.79 3.69
CA LEU A 135 -15.44 -14.21 2.57
C LEU A 135 -14.76 -13.99 1.22
N ALA A 136 -14.08 -12.85 1.05
CA ALA A 136 -13.32 -12.55 -0.16
C ALA A 136 -12.19 -13.57 -0.37
N HIS A 137 -11.42 -13.90 0.68
CA HIS A 137 -10.35 -14.89 0.60
C HIS A 137 -10.90 -16.29 0.32
N ILE A 138 -12.07 -16.66 0.84
CA ILE A 138 -12.72 -17.94 0.49
C ILE A 138 -13.10 -17.97 -0.99
N ALA A 139 -13.70 -16.89 -1.51
CA ALA A 139 -14.10 -16.79 -2.90
C ALA A 139 -12.88 -16.82 -3.85
N PHE A 140 -11.79 -16.17 -3.47
CA PHE A 140 -10.53 -16.11 -4.21
C PHE A 140 -9.73 -17.42 -4.16
N CYS A 141 -9.67 -18.10 -3.02
CA CYS A 141 -8.86 -19.30 -2.83
C CYS A 141 -9.53 -20.58 -3.38
N THR A 142 -10.86 -20.66 -3.37
CA THR A 142 -11.61 -21.84 -3.83
C THR A 142 -11.25 -22.25 -5.27
N PRO A 143 -11.12 -21.32 -6.24
CA PRO A 143 -10.68 -21.63 -7.59
C PRO A 143 -9.32 -22.33 -7.72
N TYR A 144 -8.35 -21.95 -6.89
CA TYR A 144 -7.03 -22.59 -6.87
C TYR A 144 -7.11 -24.03 -6.34
N VAL A 145 -7.94 -24.27 -5.33
CA VAL A 145 -8.21 -25.63 -4.83
C VAL A 145 -8.84 -26.48 -5.94
N ILE A 146 -9.85 -25.97 -6.63
CA ILE A 146 -10.53 -26.69 -7.72
C ILE A 146 -9.52 -27.06 -8.81
N THR A 147 -8.66 -26.11 -9.21
CA THR A 147 -7.62 -26.31 -10.23
C THR A 147 -6.60 -27.38 -9.82
N SER A 148 -6.31 -27.53 -8.52
CA SER A 148 -5.43 -28.57 -7.99
C SER A 148 -6.12 -29.95 -7.87
N VAL A 149 -7.35 -29.98 -7.36
CA VAL A 149 -8.05 -31.24 -7.03
C VAL A 149 -8.70 -31.87 -8.26
N TYR A 150 -9.30 -31.06 -9.14
CA TYR A 150 -10.08 -31.54 -10.28
C TYR A 150 -9.29 -32.46 -11.24
N PRO A 151 -8.03 -32.15 -11.62
CA PRO A 151 -7.23 -33.06 -12.44
C PRO A 151 -7.00 -34.44 -11.79
N LYS A 152 -6.87 -34.50 -10.45
CA LYS A 152 -6.70 -35.76 -9.70
C LYS A 152 -7.99 -36.57 -9.67
N VAL A 153 -9.14 -35.91 -9.50
CA VAL A 153 -10.44 -36.58 -9.56
C VAL A 153 -10.68 -37.16 -10.96
N ARG A 154 -10.37 -36.39 -12.01
CA ARG A 154 -10.55 -36.83 -13.41
C ARG A 154 -9.65 -38.02 -13.78
N ALA A 155 -8.52 -38.18 -13.10
CA ALA A 155 -7.60 -39.29 -13.31
C ALA A 155 -8.06 -40.60 -12.65
N LEU A 156 -9.08 -40.57 -11.78
CA LEU A 156 -9.62 -41.78 -11.16
C LEU A 156 -10.45 -42.59 -12.16
N ASP A 157 -10.45 -43.92 -11.99
CA ASP A 157 -11.40 -44.78 -12.70
C ASP A 157 -12.85 -44.42 -12.27
N PRO A 158 -13.75 -44.10 -13.23
CA PRO A 158 -15.14 -43.72 -12.96
C PRO A 158 -15.94 -44.70 -12.10
N ASN A 159 -15.55 -45.99 -12.10
CA ASN A 159 -16.25 -47.09 -11.44
C ASN A 159 -15.79 -47.36 -10.01
N MET A 160 -14.71 -46.72 -9.53
CA MET A 160 -14.15 -46.98 -8.19
C MET A 160 -15.16 -46.80 -7.06
N ALA A 161 -16.00 -45.77 -7.15
CA ALA A 161 -17.05 -45.53 -6.16
C ALA A 161 -18.12 -46.64 -6.16
N ASN A 162 -18.50 -47.13 -7.36
CA ASN A 162 -19.49 -48.20 -7.49
C ASN A 162 -18.95 -49.52 -6.96
N ALA A 163 -17.71 -49.87 -7.32
CA ALA A 163 -17.04 -51.07 -6.83
C ALA A 163 -16.95 -51.10 -5.29
N ALA A 164 -16.72 -49.94 -4.65
CA ALA A 164 -16.73 -49.85 -3.19
C ALA A 164 -18.14 -50.10 -2.60
N MET A 165 -19.18 -49.58 -3.24
CA MET A 165 -20.57 -49.78 -2.80
C MET A 165 -21.04 -51.23 -3.03
N ASP A 166 -20.61 -51.88 -4.11
CA ASP A 166 -20.87 -53.30 -4.37
C ASP A 166 -20.25 -54.21 -3.29
N LEU A 167 -19.13 -53.79 -2.70
CA LEU A 167 -18.49 -54.46 -1.56
C LEU A 167 -19.12 -54.10 -0.20
N GLY A 168 -20.25 -53.39 -0.19
CA GLY A 168 -21.03 -53.07 1.01
C GLY A 168 -20.73 -51.72 1.65
N ALA A 169 -19.94 -50.85 1.02
CA ALA A 169 -19.73 -49.49 1.52
C ALA A 169 -20.96 -48.60 1.27
N THR A 170 -21.34 -47.75 2.21
CA THR A 170 -22.33 -46.70 1.95
C THR A 170 -21.76 -45.62 1.03
N PRO A 171 -22.58 -44.79 0.33
CA PRO A 171 -22.07 -43.71 -0.52
C PRO A 171 -21.10 -42.76 0.20
N PHE A 172 -21.39 -42.45 1.47
CA PHE A 172 -20.51 -41.63 2.30
C PHE A 172 -19.20 -42.35 2.65
N GLN A 173 -19.23 -43.68 2.86
CA GLN A 173 -18.03 -44.48 3.06
C GLN A 173 -17.20 -44.60 1.77
N ALA A 174 -17.83 -44.78 0.60
CA ALA A 174 -17.12 -44.78 -0.68
C ALA A 174 -16.41 -43.44 -0.92
N LEU A 175 -17.09 -42.31 -0.64
CA LEU A 175 -16.49 -40.98 -0.72
C LEU A 175 -15.30 -40.82 0.25
N THR A 176 -15.51 -41.08 1.54
CA THR A 176 -14.54 -40.75 2.59
C THR A 176 -13.41 -41.77 2.74
N LYS A 177 -13.65 -43.05 2.45
CA LYS A 177 -12.66 -44.12 2.60
C LYS A 177 -11.98 -44.53 1.30
N VAL A 178 -12.53 -44.18 0.13
CA VAL A 178 -11.96 -44.55 -1.18
C VAL A 178 -11.56 -43.32 -1.97
N ILE A 179 -12.54 -42.48 -2.36
CA ILE A 179 -12.28 -41.35 -3.25
C ILE A 179 -11.35 -40.31 -2.61
N VAL A 180 -11.69 -39.78 -1.43
CA VAL A 180 -10.91 -38.74 -0.74
C VAL A 180 -9.45 -39.19 -0.48
N PRO A 181 -9.17 -40.41 0.02
CA PRO A 181 -7.80 -40.89 0.17
C PRO A 181 -6.99 -40.98 -1.12
N MET A 182 -7.64 -41.25 -2.27
CA MET A 182 -6.95 -41.32 -3.57
C MET A 182 -6.57 -39.93 -4.10
N ILE A 183 -7.37 -38.90 -3.82
CA ILE A 183 -7.10 -37.51 -4.25
C ILE A 183 -6.41 -36.66 -3.18
N LYS A 184 -6.05 -37.25 -2.03
CA LYS A 184 -5.48 -36.54 -0.88
C LYS A 184 -4.27 -35.65 -1.21
N GLU A 185 -3.44 -36.07 -2.17
CA GLU A 185 -2.26 -35.30 -2.60
C GLU A 185 -2.67 -34.04 -3.36
N GLY A 186 -3.74 -34.10 -4.16
CA GLY A 186 -4.32 -32.94 -4.83
C GLY A 186 -5.03 -32.00 -3.85
N ILE A 187 -5.71 -32.55 -2.85
CA ILE A 187 -6.34 -31.78 -1.75
C ILE A 187 -5.26 -31.02 -0.99
N PHE A 188 -4.18 -31.70 -0.59
CA PHE A 188 -3.09 -31.10 0.16
C PHE A 188 -2.35 -30.01 -0.65
N ALA A 189 -2.07 -30.27 -1.93
CA ALA A 189 -1.51 -29.26 -2.83
C ALA A 189 -2.43 -28.04 -2.99
N GLY A 190 -3.75 -28.27 -3.12
CA GLY A 190 -4.74 -27.20 -3.23
C GLY A 190 -4.83 -26.36 -1.95
N ALA A 191 -4.82 -27.02 -0.79
CA ALA A 191 -4.82 -26.35 0.52
C ALA A 191 -3.56 -25.50 0.71
N LEU A 192 -2.38 -26.00 0.31
CA LEU A 192 -1.15 -25.24 0.41
C LEU A 192 -1.19 -24.00 -0.50
N LEU A 193 -1.65 -24.14 -1.74
CA LEU A 193 -1.81 -23.01 -2.66
C LEU A 193 -2.78 -21.97 -2.08
N ALA A 194 -3.94 -22.40 -1.57
CA ALA A 194 -4.90 -21.52 -0.92
C ALA A 194 -4.31 -20.78 0.28
N PHE A 195 -3.51 -21.46 1.11
CA PHE A 195 -2.85 -20.82 2.25
C PHE A 195 -1.84 -19.77 1.80
N THR A 196 -1.00 -20.12 0.82
CA THR A 196 0.01 -19.19 0.28
C THR A 196 -0.67 -17.94 -0.27
N MET A 197 -1.63 -18.09 -1.20
CA MET A 197 -2.34 -16.97 -1.82
C MET A 197 -3.14 -16.11 -0.82
N SER A 198 -3.63 -16.69 0.26
CA SER A 198 -4.40 -15.96 1.27
C SER A 198 -3.52 -15.20 2.26
N PHE A 199 -2.32 -15.73 2.54
CA PHE A 199 -1.41 -15.18 3.54
C PHE A 199 -0.62 -13.98 3.01
N ASP A 200 -0.33 -13.95 1.70
CA ASP A 200 0.42 -12.86 1.06
C ASP A 200 -0.47 -11.81 0.36
N ASP A 201 -1.77 -12.05 0.21
CA ASP A 201 -2.66 -11.10 -0.46
C ASP A 201 -2.73 -9.72 0.22
N PHE A 202 -2.40 -8.69 -0.56
CA PHE A 202 -2.59 -7.28 -0.22
C PHE A 202 -3.83 -6.71 -0.90
N VAL A 203 -4.00 -6.97 -2.20
CA VAL A 203 -4.93 -6.21 -3.06
C VAL A 203 -6.37 -6.48 -2.66
N ILE A 204 -6.77 -7.75 -2.54
CA ILE A 204 -8.15 -8.08 -2.16
C ILE A 204 -8.39 -7.59 -0.73
N SER A 205 -7.49 -7.92 0.20
CA SER A 205 -7.51 -7.52 1.60
C SER A 205 -7.70 -6.02 1.78
N TYR A 206 -6.99 -5.18 1.02
CA TYR A 206 -7.05 -3.73 1.16
C TYR A 206 -8.45 -3.16 0.85
N PHE A 207 -9.06 -3.60 -0.26
CA PHE A 207 -10.36 -3.08 -0.71
C PHE A 207 -11.56 -3.65 0.05
N VAL A 208 -11.46 -4.88 0.56
CA VAL A 208 -12.56 -5.51 1.29
C VAL A 208 -12.43 -5.38 2.81
N SER A 209 -11.32 -4.84 3.30
CA SER A 209 -11.12 -4.49 4.70
C SER A 209 -11.65 -3.09 5.02
N GLY A 210 -11.90 -2.90 6.31
CA GLY A 210 -12.35 -1.64 6.88
C GLY A 210 -12.45 -1.78 8.40
N ASN A 211 -12.79 -0.69 9.07
CA ASN A 211 -12.93 -0.65 10.54
C ASN A 211 -11.65 -1.10 11.27
N GLY A 212 -10.48 -0.75 10.73
CA GLY A 212 -9.18 -0.98 11.37
C GLY A 212 -8.68 -2.42 11.30
N VAL A 213 -9.37 -3.29 10.56
CA VAL A 213 -8.90 -4.65 10.32
C VAL A 213 -7.83 -4.62 9.23
N LYS A 214 -6.57 -4.82 9.62
CA LYS A 214 -5.43 -4.91 8.69
C LYS A 214 -4.80 -6.30 8.80
N ASN A 215 -4.37 -6.85 7.66
CA ASN A 215 -3.49 -8.01 7.64
C ASN A 215 -2.02 -7.55 7.53
N ILE A 216 -1.09 -8.49 7.57
CA ILE A 216 0.35 -8.23 7.58
C ILE A 216 0.81 -7.65 6.26
N SER A 217 0.21 -8.07 5.13
CA SER A 217 0.53 -7.53 3.82
C SER A 217 0.19 -6.04 3.74
N ILE A 218 -0.96 -5.61 4.29
CA ILE A 218 -1.34 -4.18 4.38
C ILE A 218 -0.33 -3.41 5.25
N VAL A 219 0.04 -3.94 6.43
CA VAL A 219 1.00 -3.27 7.33
C VAL A 219 2.39 -3.18 6.71
N VAL A 220 2.92 -4.29 6.17
CA VAL A 220 4.22 -4.31 5.48
C VAL A 220 4.22 -3.31 4.34
N TYR A 221 3.17 -3.28 3.52
CA TYR A 221 3.06 -2.38 2.39
C TYR A 221 3.05 -0.91 2.80
N ASN A 222 2.29 -0.54 3.83
CA ASN A 222 2.31 0.82 4.36
C ASN A 222 3.72 1.24 4.82
N MET A 223 4.44 0.32 5.49
CA MET A 223 5.80 0.55 5.96
C MET A 223 6.84 0.63 4.82
N THR A 224 6.51 0.26 3.57
CA THR A 224 7.48 0.35 2.45
C THR A 224 7.66 1.77 1.92
N LYS A 225 6.73 2.68 2.21
CA LYS A 225 6.67 4.02 1.60
C LYS A 225 7.70 5.00 2.14
N ARG A 226 8.23 4.75 3.34
CA ARG A 226 9.35 5.50 3.90
C ARG A 226 10.41 4.55 4.43
N ILE A 227 11.59 5.10 4.71
CA ILE A 227 12.72 4.36 5.28
C ILE A 227 12.37 3.93 6.70
N ASN A 228 11.73 2.77 6.81
CA ASN A 228 11.42 2.14 8.09
C ASN A 228 12.18 0.81 8.21
N PRO A 229 13.35 0.79 8.89
CA PRO A 229 14.18 -0.41 9.02
C PRO A 229 13.47 -1.61 9.65
N THR A 230 12.42 -1.35 10.42
CA THR A 230 11.56 -2.34 11.06
C THR A 230 10.88 -3.25 10.02
N ILE A 231 10.70 -2.78 8.79
CA ILE A 231 10.16 -3.59 7.68
C ILE A 231 11.04 -4.79 7.33
N ASN A 232 12.36 -4.66 7.42
CA ASN A 232 13.28 -5.76 7.10
C ASN A 232 13.08 -6.92 8.09
N ALA A 233 12.90 -6.60 9.37
CA ALA A 233 12.62 -7.58 10.41
C ALA A 233 11.25 -8.26 10.22
N LEU A 234 10.21 -7.50 9.88
CA LEU A 234 8.88 -8.03 9.62
C LEU A 234 8.86 -8.93 8.38
N SER A 235 9.43 -8.47 7.28
CA SER A 235 9.58 -9.23 6.03
C SER A 235 10.35 -10.53 6.26
N THR A 236 11.42 -10.47 7.05
CA THR A 236 12.19 -11.67 7.45
C THR A 236 11.32 -12.68 8.17
N ILE A 237 10.49 -12.25 9.13
CA ILE A 237 9.57 -13.15 9.85
C ILE A 237 8.58 -13.79 8.87
N VAL A 238 7.94 -13.00 8.01
CA VAL A 238 6.98 -13.47 6.99
C VAL A 238 7.61 -14.51 6.08
N ILE A 239 8.79 -14.22 5.53
CA ILE A 239 9.53 -15.13 4.64
C ILE A 239 9.90 -16.42 5.38
N VAL A 240 10.40 -16.34 6.61
CA VAL A 240 10.74 -17.51 7.42
C VAL A 240 9.50 -18.38 7.69
N VAL A 241 8.35 -17.77 8.02
CA VAL A 241 7.09 -18.50 8.21
C VAL A 241 6.68 -19.22 6.92
N ILE A 242 6.71 -18.55 5.77
CA ILE A 242 6.38 -19.16 4.47
C ILE A 242 7.33 -20.32 4.16
N ILE A 243 8.64 -20.13 4.32
CA ILE A 243 9.65 -21.18 4.11
C ILE A 243 9.40 -22.38 5.03
N VAL A 244 9.14 -22.14 6.32
CA VAL A 244 8.84 -23.22 7.28
C VAL A 244 7.58 -23.98 6.87
N VAL A 245 6.51 -23.28 6.49
CA VAL A 245 5.27 -23.91 6.01
C VAL A 245 5.52 -24.74 4.74
N LEU A 246 6.25 -24.21 3.77
CA LEU A 246 6.60 -24.91 2.53
C LEU A 246 7.51 -26.12 2.77
N LEU A 247 8.51 -26.00 3.66
CA LEU A 247 9.41 -27.10 4.03
C LEU A 247 8.65 -28.20 4.75
N LEU A 248 7.83 -27.86 5.75
CA LEU A 248 6.97 -28.82 6.44
C LEU A 248 6.05 -29.52 5.44
N SER A 249 5.46 -28.77 4.52
CA SER A 249 4.57 -29.28 3.47
C SER A 249 5.26 -30.27 2.52
N ASN A 250 6.51 -30.00 2.10
CA ASN A 250 7.24 -30.87 1.17
C ASN A 250 7.88 -32.09 1.88
N LEU A 251 8.27 -31.94 3.15
CA LEU A 251 8.96 -32.98 3.92
C LEU A 251 8.00 -33.99 4.57
N LEU A 252 6.84 -33.55 5.09
CA LEU A 252 5.87 -34.41 5.77
C LEU A 252 5.39 -35.63 4.93
N PRO A 253 5.09 -35.49 3.61
CA PRO A 253 4.73 -36.62 2.75
C PRO A 253 5.90 -37.60 2.55
N LYS A 254 7.14 -37.10 2.42
CA LYS A 254 8.35 -37.92 2.23
C LYS A 254 8.68 -38.74 3.48
N PHE A 255 8.46 -38.18 4.67
CA PHE A 255 8.64 -38.92 5.93
C PHE A 255 7.55 -39.98 6.14
N LYS A 256 6.33 -39.80 5.63
CA LYS A 256 5.25 -40.81 5.72
C LYS A 256 5.59 -42.14 5.02
N ASN A 257 6.41 -42.13 3.96
CA ASN A 257 6.85 -43.35 3.28
C ASN A 257 7.97 -44.11 4.03
N LYS A 258 8.70 -43.47 4.96
CA LYS A 258 9.66 -44.12 5.86
C LYS A 258 9.09 -44.38 7.27
N ALA A 259 8.12 -43.60 7.72
CA ALA A 259 7.54 -43.60 9.06
C ALA A 259 6.36 -44.58 9.21
N ARG A 260 6.53 -45.85 8.80
CA ARG A 260 5.62 -46.93 9.23
C ARG A 260 5.82 -47.28 10.73
N LYS A 261 6.76 -46.62 11.42
CA LYS A 261 7.14 -46.83 12.83
C LYS A 261 7.07 -45.58 13.73
N LEU A 262 6.53 -44.44 13.29
CA LEU A 262 6.33 -43.28 14.18
C LEU A 262 4.92 -43.31 14.78
N ASN A 263 4.86 -43.20 16.11
CA ASN A 263 3.67 -43.40 16.92
C ASN A 263 2.49 -42.53 16.42
N ARG A 264 1.42 -43.16 15.90
CA ARG A 264 0.19 -42.48 15.40
C ARG A 264 -0.40 -41.48 16.42
N LYS A 265 -0.12 -41.68 17.72
CA LYS A 265 -0.50 -40.75 18.78
C LYS A 265 0.29 -39.43 18.71
N ALA A 266 1.60 -39.45 18.46
CA ALA A 266 2.43 -38.24 18.43
C ALA A 266 2.06 -37.32 17.25
N VAL A 267 1.82 -37.88 16.07
CA VAL A 267 1.37 -37.10 14.89
C VAL A 267 -0.03 -36.52 15.14
N LYS A 268 -0.95 -37.29 15.73
CA LYS A 268 -2.28 -36.76 16.14
C LYS A 268 -2.16 -35.67 17.20
N ILE A 269 -1.27 -35.81 18.17
CA ILE A 269 -1.05 -34.82 19.23
C ILE A 269 -0.48 -33.53 18.64
N VAL A 270 0.52 -33.59 17.76
CA VAL A 270 1.06 -32.39 17.09
C VAL A 270 0.00 -31.73 16.20
N SER A 271 -0.81 -32.50 15.48
CA SER A 271 -1.91 -31.98 14.66
C SER A 271 -2.98 -31.29 15.52
N VAL A 272 -3.34 -31.91 16.66
CA VAL A 272 -4.31 -31.37 17.60
C VAL A 272 -3.74 -30.16 18.33
N VAL A 273 -2.46 -30.14 18.70
CA VAL A 273 -1.81 -28.97 19.32
C VAL A 273 -1.71 -27.82 18.34
N LEU A 274 -1.45 -28.06 17.04
CA LEU A 274 -1.48 -27.00 16.03
C LEU A 274 -2.90 -26.44 15.84
N VAL A 275 -3.90 -27.32 15.75
CA VAL A 275 -5.31 -26.93 15.63
C VAL A 275 -5.80 -26.22 16.89
N VAL A 276 -5.38 -26.66 18.08
CA VAL A 276 -5.69 -26.06 19.39
C VAL A 276 -4.94 -24.74 19.59
N ALA A 277 -3.70 -24.60 19.12
CA ALA A 277 -2.97 -23.34 19.17
C ALA A 277 -3.60 -22.29 18.23
N VAL A 278 -4.04 -22.73 17.05
CA VAL A 278 -4.79 -21.89 16.10
C VAL A 278 -6.17 -21.52 16.65
N THR A 279 -6.91 -22.47 17.25
CA THR A 279 -8.23 -22.19 17.86
C THR A 279 -8.15 -21.44 19.19
N ALA A 280 -7.11 -21.61 19.99
CA ALA A 280 -6.87 -20.83 21.20
C ALA A 280 -6.37 -19.40 20.86
N GLY A 281 -5.60 -19.25 19.77
CA GLY A 281 -5.32 -17.94 19.18
C GLY A 281 -6.61 -17.23 18.79
N LEU A 282 -7.49 -17.91 18.03
CA LEU A 282 -8.78 -17.40 17.55
C LEU A 282 -9.73 -16.86 18.64
N ILE A 283 -9.57 -17.31 19.89
CA ILE A 283 -10.46 -16.93 21.00
C ILE A 283 -9.92 -15.74 21.79
N LYS A 284 -8.60 -15.53 21.83
CA LYS A 284 -7.99 -14.57 22.77
C LYS A 284 -8.02 -13.11 22.32
N TRP A 285 -8.36 -12.84 21.07
CA TRP A 285 -8.35 -11.49 20.48
C TRP A 285 -9.66 -11.05 19.82
N GLY A 286 -10.74 -11.80 20.05
CA GLY A 286 -12.10 -11.35 19.71
C GLY A 286 -12.72 -10.38 20.73
N PHE A 287 -12.01 -10.06 21.81
CA PHE A 287 -12.45 -9.16 22.88
C PHE A 287 -11.39 -8.09 23.13
N VAL A 288 -11.20 -7.19 22.16
CA VAL A 288 -10.79 -5.83 22.53
C VAL A 288 -12.06 -5.18 23.04
N ALA A 289 -12.01 -4.65 24.28
CA ALA A 289 -13.11 -3.87 24.83
C ALA A 289 -13.43 -2.78 23.80
N GLN A 290 -14.63 -2.85 23.22
CA GLN A 290 -15.09 -1.87 22.27
C GLN A 290 -15.29 -0.59 23.08
N SER A 291 -14.39 0.39 22.90
CA SER A 291 -14.61 1.73 23.46
C SER A 291 -15.97 2.23 22.98
N THR A 292 -16.64 3.03 23.81
CA THR A 292 -17.91 3.65 23.44
C THR A 292 -17.74 4.74 22.38
N HIS A 293 -16.53 5.31 22.24
CA HIS A 293 -16.18 6.33 21.26
C HIS A 293 -15.06 5.85 20.33
N VAL A 294 -15.37 5.74 19.03
CA VAL A 294 -14.43 5.29 18.01
C VAL A 294 -14.32 6.35 16.92
N LEU A 295 -13.12 6.90 16.74
CA LEU A 295 -12.82 7.85 15.68
C LEU A 295 -12.11 7.14 14.52
N LYS A 296 -12.65 7.22 13.31
CA LYS A 296 -12.05 6.66 12.10
C LYS A 296 -11.31 7.74 11.32
N VAL A 297 -10.00 7.60 11.23
CA VAL A 297 -9.12 8.52 10.51
C VAL A 297 -8.56 7.81 9.27
N TYR A 298 -8.61 8.48 8.12
CA TYR A 298 -8.04 7.97 6.87
C TYR A 298 -7.02 8.99 6.32
N ASN A 299 -5.74 8.63 6.35
CA ASN A 299 -4.63 9.51 5.98
C ASN A 299 -3.75 8.90 4.87
N ALA A 300 -2.86 9.67 4.28
CA ALA A 300 -1.74 9.12 3.52
C ALA A 300 -0.83 8.24 4.41
N GLY A 301 -0.22 7.20 3.83
CA GLY A 301 0.73 6.34 4.54
C GLY A 301 2.02 7.06 4.94
N GLU A 302 2.57 6.73 6.12
CA GLU A 302 3.80 7.33 6.67
C GLU A 302 3.75 8.87 6.77
N TYR A 303 2.54 9.41 7.04
CA TYR A 303 2.25 10.84 7.03
C TYR A 303 1.79 11.38 8.40
N MET A 304 2.14 10.68 9.49
CA MET A 304 1.83 11.10 10.87
C MET A 304 2.76 10.40 11.86
N ASP A 305 3.11 11.08 12.95
CA ASP A 305 3.68 10.43 14.13
C ASP A 305 2.60 9.55 14.82
N LEU A 306 2.73 8.24 14.69
CA LEU A 306 1.75 7.28 15.22
C LEU A 306 1.65 7.29 16.75
N SER A 307 2.65 7.81 17.47
CA SER A 307 2.58 7.94 18.93
C SER A 307 1.52 8.96 19.37
N LEU A 308 1.21 9.94 18.52
CA LEU A 308 0.14 10.91 18.73
C LEU A 308 -1.25 10.27 18.79
N LEU A 309 -1.44 9.13 18.10
CA LEU A 309 -2.68 8.38 18.18
C LEU A 309 -2.90 7.83 19.58
N GLU A 310 -1.86 7.25 20.20
CA GLU A 310 -1.95 6.73 21.57
C GLU A 310 -2.12 7.85 22.60
N ASP A 311 -1.46 9.00 22.39
CA ASP A 311 -1.63 10.18 23.25
C ASP A 311 -3.07 10.70 23.19
N PHE A 312 -3.65 10.79 21.98
CA PHE A 312 -5.05 11.18 21.80
C PHE A 312 -6.03 10.19 22.41
N GLU A 313 -5.84 8.88 22.18
CA GLU A 313 -6.68 7.84 22.79
C GLU A 313 -6.69 7.92 24.32
N LYS A 314 -5.54 8.21 24.94
CA LYS A 314 -5.42 8.38 26.40
C LYS A 314 -6.07 9.67 26.90
N GLU A 315 -5.94 10.76 26.16
CA GLU A 315 -6.46 12.08 26.55
C GLU A 315 -7.98 12.14 26.47
N TYR A 316 -8.56 11.55 25.42
CA TYR A 316 -9.99 11.65 25.11
C TYR A 316 -10.79 10.36 25.40
N ASP A 317 -10.18 9.36 26.04
CA ASP A 317 -10.80 8.06 26.37
C ASP A 317 -11.55 7.44 25.18
N CYS A 318 -10.88 7.38 24.04
CA CYS A 318 -11.44 6.92 22.77
C CYS A 318 -10.57 5.84 22.12
N THR A 319 -11.02 5.32 20.98
CA THR A 319 -10.21 4.44 20.13
C THR A 319 -10.13 5.01 18.75
N ILE A 320 -8.93 5.12 18.20
CA ILE A 320 -8.70 5.53 16.83
C ILE A 320 -8.61 4.29 15.94
N VAL A 321 -9.47 4.24 14.93
CA VAL A 321 -9.29 3.39 13.76
C VAL A 321 -8.55 4.19 12.71
N TYR A 322 -7.23 3.97 12.64
CA TYR A 322 -6.37 4.64 11.67
C TYR A 322 -6.19 3.76 10.42
N GLU A 323 -6.61 4.24 9.26
CA GLU A 323 -6.38 3.61 7.96
C GLU A 323 -5.53 4.52 7.07
N THR A 324 -4.85 3.93 6.10
CA THR A 324 -3.95 4.66 5.19
C THR A 324 -4.29 4.43 3.73
N PHE A 325 -4.11 5.46 2.90
CA PHE A 325 -4.21 5.39 1.45
C PHE A 325 -2.91 5.80 0.76
N GLU A 326 -2.78 5.37 -0.48
CA GLU A 326 -1.61 5.68 -1.30
C GLU A 326 -1.76 6.88 -2.19
N SER A 327 -2.99 7.10 -2.64
CA SER A 327 -3.35 8.18 -3.53
C SER A 327 -4.73 8.67 -3.16
N ASN A 328 -4.96 9.95 -3.45
CA ASN A 328 -6.27 10.56 -3.32
C ASN A 328 -7.33 9.79 -4.12
N GLU A 329 -6.98 9.20 -5.28
CA GLU A 329 -7.86 8.35 -6.09
C GLU A 329 -8.28 7.07 -5.37
N MET A 330 -7.34 6.40 -4.69
CA MET A 330 -7.62 5.19 -3.92
C MET A 330 -8.54 5.51 -2.74
N MET A 331 -8.23 6.60 -2.02
CA MET A 331 -9.05 7.12 -0.94
C MET A 331 -10.48 7.39 -1.42
N TYR A 332 -10.61 8.16 -2.51
CA TYR A 332 -11.89 8.50 -3.11
C TYR A 332 -12.68 7.25 -3.52
N THR A 333 -12.03 6.27 -4.15
CA THR A 333 -12.68 5.02 -4.57
C THR A 333 -13.25 4.24 -3.39
N LYS A 334 -12.52 4.19 -2.26
CA LYS A 334 -12.98 3.53 -1.04
C LYS A 334 -14.14 4.29 -0.40
N LEU A 335 -14.05 5.62 -0.32
CA LEU A 335 -15.13 6.49 0.18
C LEU A 335 -16.40 6.39 -0.67
N SER A 336 -16.28 6.51 -2.00
CA SER A 336 -17.41 6.44 -2.94
C SER A 336 -18.07 5.07 -2.98
N SER A 337 -17.36 4.02 -2.53
CA SER A 337 -17.94 2.68 -2.35
C SER A 337 -18.86 2.57 -1.12
N GLY A 338 -19.02 3.63 -0.31
CA GLY A 338 -19.84 3.63 0.89
C GLY A 338 -19.10 3.23 2.16
N GLU A 339 -17.76 3.23 2.17
CA GLU A 339 -17.01 3.18 3.43
C GLU A 339 -17.16 4.50 4.18
N THR A 340 -17.32 4.43 5.51
CA THR A 340 -17.45 5.63 6.34
C THR A 340 -16.19 5.87 7.17
N TYR A 341 -15.72 7.12 7.13
CA TYR A 341 -14.60 7.65 7.91
C TYR A 341 -15.05 8.95 8.56
N ASP A 342 -14.52 9.28 9.74
CA ASP A 342 -14.88 10.51 10.45
C ASP A 342 -14.01 11.68 9.96
N VAL A 343 -12.68 11.46 9.92
CA VAL A 343 -11.69 12.44 9.46
C VAL A 343 -10.91 11.89 8.26
N LEU A 344 -10.74 12.71 7.22
CA LEU A 344 -9.87 12.44 6.08
C LEU A 344 -8.75 13.50 6.04
N ILE A 345 -7.57 13.16 5.51
CA ILE A 345 -6.51 14.13 5.19
C ILE A 345 -6.13 14.06 3.70
N PRO A 346 -7.01 14.53 2.78
CA PRO A 346 -6.73 14.60 1.36
C PRO A 346 -5.98 15.87 0.94
N SER A 347 -5.49 15.86 -0.29
CA SER A 347 -4.87 17.03 -0.93
C SER A 347 -5.89 18.01 -1.50
N ASP A 348 -5.48 19.25 -1.70
CA ASP A 348 -6.26 20.40 -2.19
C ASP A 348 -7.32 20.08 -3.26
N TYR A 349 -6.94 19.53 -4.41
CA TYR A 349 -7.85 19.23 -5.51
C TYR A 349 -8.89 18.16 -5.15
N MET A 350 -8.54 17.25 -4.25
CA MET A 350 -9.44 16.21 -3.77
C MET A 350 -10.41 16.78 -2.74
N ILE A 351 -9.97 17.72 -1.89
CA ILE A 351 -10.88 18.50 -1.02
C ILE A 351 -11.91 19.23 -1.89
N GLU A 352 -11.46 19.95 -2.93
CA GLU A 352 -12.37 20.68 -3.82
C GLU A 352 -13.41 19.74 -4.45
N ARG A 353 -12.98 18.54 -4.87
CA ARG A 353 -13.88 17.51 -5.40
C ARG A 353 -14.89 17.05 -4.35
N LEU A 354 -14.43 16.72 -3.15
CA LEU A 354 -15.29 16.22 -2.06
C LEU A 354 -16.31 17.28 -1.61
N ILE A 355 -15.95 18.57 -1.64
CA ILE A 355 -16.89 19.68 -1.43
C ILE A 355 -17.95 19.69 -2.54
N LYS A 356 -17.54 19.65 -3.81
CA LYS A 356 -18.44 19.68 -4.98
C LYS A 356 -19.41 18.49 -5.03
N GLU A 357 -18.97 17.33 -4.54
CA GLU A 357 -19.75 16.10 -4.50
C GLU A 357 -20.48 15.90 -3.15
N GLU A 358 -20.48 16.92 -2.27
CA GLU A 358 -21.19 16.94 -0.98
C GLU A 358 -20.80 15.82 0.01
N TYR A 359 -19.53 15.38 -0.02
CA TYR A 359 -19.00 14.38 0.91
C TYR A 359 -18.57 14.95 2.27
N LEU A 360 -18.46 16.27 2.41
CA LEU A 360 -17.92 16.94 3.60
C LEU A 360 -18.98 17.75 4.34
N GLN A 361 -18.81 17.85 5.66
CA GLN A 361 -19.53 18.81 6.50
C GLN A 361 -18.61 19.97 6.89
N ALA A 362 -19.20 21.13 7.17
CA ALA A 362 -18.43 22.32 7.56
C ALA A 362 -17.84 22.16 8.96
N LEU A 363 -16.63 22.68 9.16
CA LEU A 363 -15.97 22.69 10.46
C LEU A 363 -16.60 23.75 11.37
N ASP A 364 -16.86 23.40 12.63
CA ASP A 364 -17.13 24.39 13.68
C ASP A 364 -15.82 24.87 14.28
N TRP A 365 -15.32 25.99 13.73
CA TRP A 365 -14.10 26.64 14.22
C TRP A 365 -14.20 27.12 15.68
N LYS A 366 -15.35 27.07 16.36
CA LYS A 366 -15.43 27.33 17.81
C LYS A 366 -14.90 26.17 18.64
N GLU A 367 -15.03 24.95 18.13
CA GLU A 367 -14.55 23.71 18.76
C GLU A 367 -13.05 23.47 18.49
N ILE A 368 -12.40 24.36 17.72
CA ILE A 368 -10.98 24.27 17.35
C ILE A 368 -10.23 25.52 17.87
N PRO A 369 -10.02 25.67 19.20
CA PRO A 369 -9.36 26.83 19.79
C PRO A 369 -7.89 27.03 19.35
N ASN A 370 -7.18 25.97 18.97
CA ASN A 370 -5.79 26.02 18.50
C ASN A 370 -5.66 26.58 17.08
N LYS A 371 -6.75 26.91 16.39
CA LYS A 371 -6.72 27.59 15.07
C LYS A 371 -5.89 28.87 15.04
N LYS A 372 -5.74 29.53 16.20
CA LYS A 372 -4.90 30.73 16.38
C LYS A 372 -3.41 30.46 16.14
N ASN A 373 -2.99 29.20 16.19
CA ASN A 373 -1.60 28.78 16.01
C ASN A 373 -1.25 28.60 14.52
N LEU A 374 -2.25 28.52 13.63
CA LEU A 374 -2.06 28.34 12.20
C LEU A 374 -1.41 29.58 11.55
N LEU A 375 -0.59 29.35 10.54
CA LEU A 375 -0.02 30.40 9.70
C LEU A 375 -1.12 31.07 8.87
N ASN A 376 -0.99 32.37 8.59
CA ASN A 376 -1.96 33.07 7.74
C ASN A 376 -1.92 32.57 6.28
N ASP A 377 -0.74 32.18 5.80
CA ASP A 377 -0.52 31.77 4.40
C ASP A 377 -1.14 30.42 4.03
N VAL A 378 -1.59 29.65 5.03
CA VAL A 378 -2.27 28.36 4.83
C VAL A 378 -3.79 28.49 4.90
N MET A 379 -4.29 29.68 5.21
CA MET A 379 -5.72 29.96 5.33
C MET A 379 -6.26 30.60 4.04
N ASN A 380 -7.56 30.45 3.82
CA ASN A 380 -8.36 31.03 2.74
C ASN A 380 -7.82 30.70 1.33
N GLN A 381 -7.42 29.45 1.11
CA GLN A 381 -6.94 28.98 -0.18
C GLN A 381 -8.09 28.71 -1.17
N SER A 382 -7.77 28.64 -2.46
CA SER A 382 -8.77 28.57 -3.55
C SER A 382 -9.62 27.30 -3.54
N TYR A 383 -9.11 26.19 -2.99
CA TYR A 383 -9.83 24.91 -2.95
C TYR A 383 -10.94 24.90 -1.87
N ASP A 384 -10.84 25.75 -0.84
CA ASP A 384 -11.84 25.91 0.22
C ASP A 384 -11.85 27.37 0.75
N PRO A 385 -12.48 28.31 0.02
CA PRO A 385 -12.54 29.70 0.42
C PRO A 385 -13.15 29.89 1.82
N GLY A 386 -12.41 30.61 2.68
CA GLY A 386 -12.75 30.81 4.09
C GLY A 386 -12.49 29.62 5.01
N ASN A 387 -11.82 28.56 4.53
CA ASN A 387 -11.59 27.31 5.26
C ASN A 387 -12.89 26.76 5.87
N ARG A 388 -13.95 26.69 5.08
CA ARG A 388 -15.25 26.28 5.61
C ARG A 388 -15.29 24.79 5.95
N TYR A 389 -14.54 23.97 5.22
CA TYR A 389 -14.58 22.51 5.30
C TYR A 389 -13.25 21.88 5.72
N SER A 390 -12.15 22.62 5.68
CA SER A 390 -10.79 22.07 5.81
C SER A 390 -9.91 22.83 6.80
N CYS A 391 -9.16 22.07 7.60
CA CYS A 391 -8.13 22.57 8.52
C CYS A 391 -6.73 22.16 8.00
N PRO A 392 -5.84 23.10 7.64
CA PRO A 392 -4.54 22.78 7.05
C PRO A 392 -3.68 21.87 7.93
N TYR A 393 -3.08 20.84 7.33
CA TYR A 393 -2.27 19.83 8.00
C TYR A 393 -0.77 19.99 7.69
N PHE A 394 -0.41 19.85 6.41
CA PHE A 394 0.93 20.09 5.88
C PHE A 394 0.80 20.83 4.54
N TRP A 395 1.88 21.50 4.14
CA TRP A 395 1.91 22.28 2.92
C TRP A 395 3.33 22.39 2.37
N GLY A 396 3.46 22.77 1.11
CA GLY A 396 4.77 22.94 0.50
C GLY A 396 4.72 23.35 -0.95
N THR A 397 5.85 23.14 -1.63
CA THR A 397 5.98 23.38 -3.07
C THR A 397 6.51 22.14 -3.79
N VAL A 398 6.43 22.15 -5.12
CA VAL A 398 7.23 21.29 -5.99
C VAL A 398 8.39 22.11 -6.57
N GLY A 399 9.54 21.50 -6.79
CA GLY A 399 10.70 22.21 -7.30
C GLY A 399 11.76 21.27 -7.83
N ILE A 400 12.89 21.87 -8.21
CA ILE A 400 14.05 21.18 -8.73
C ILE A 400 15.09 21.08 -7.63
N LEU A 401 15.33 19.87 -7.14
CA LEU A 401 16.50 19.54 -6.35
C LEU A 401 17.69 19.34 -7.27
N TYR A 402 18.81 19.97 -6.96
CA TYR A 402 19.99 19.95 -7.80
C TYR A 402 21.29 19.78 -7.02
N ASP A 403 22.29 19.14 -7.64
CA ASP A 403 23.64 19.02 -7.08
C ASP A 403 24.48 20.26 -7.42
N LYS A 404 24.85 21.02 -6.39
CA LYS A 404 25.66 22.25 -6.50
C LYS A 404 27.06 22.00 -7.09
N THR A 405 27.53 20.76 -7.10
CA THR A 405 28.84 20.39 -7.65
C THR A 405 28.79 20.08 -9.14
N VAL A 406 27.61 19.87 -9.71
CA VAL A 406 27.39 19.49 -11.12
C VAL A 406 26.61 20.56 -11.88
N VAL A 407 25.62 21.18 -11.24
CA VAL A 407 24.74 22.17 -11.85
C VAL A 407 25.30 23.57 -11.61
N ASP A 408 25.50 24.32 -12.70
CA ASP A 408 25.95 25.71 -12.58
C ASP A 408 24.77 26.58 -12.14
N GLU A 409 24.95 27.38 -11.09
CA GLU A 409 23.91 28.27 -10.56
C GLU A 409 23.36 29.25 -11.63
N ALA A 410 24.20 29.63 -12.60
CA ALA A 410 23.79 30.48 -13.73
C ALA A 410 22.78 29.82 -14.68
N ASP A 411 22.65 28.49 -14.66
CA ASP A 411 21.67 27.74 -15.46
C ASP A 411 20.29 27.70 -14.78
N LEU A 412 20.20 27.95 -13.46
CA LEU A 412 18.91 27.95 -12.73
C LEU A 412 17.93 29.00 -13.27
N LYS A 413 18.42 30.07 -13.89
CA LYS A 413 17.59 31.08 -14.57
C LYS A 413 16.71 30.51 -15.69
N ASP A 414 17.04 29.33 -16.22
CA ASP A 414 16.26 28.64 -17.25
C ASP A 414 14.93 28.10 -16.69
N GLY A 415 14.75 28.10 -15.35
CA GLY A 415 13.53 27.66 -14.70
C GLY A 415 13.26 26.18 -14.96
N TRP A 416 12.02 25.85 -15.34
CA TRP A 416 11.66 24.48 -15.73
C TRP A 416 12.36 24.01 -17.01
N ASN A 417 12.80 24.92 -17.87
CA ASN A 417 13.52 24.55 -19.10
C ASN A 417 14.95 24.05 -18.80
N LEU A 418 15.44 24.17 -17.57
CA LEU A 418 16.66 23.51 -17.10
C LEU A 418 16.59 21.99 -17.31
N LEU A 419 15.40 21.40 -17.18
CA LEU A 419 15.13 19.98 -17.40
C LEU A 419 15.23 19.56 -18.88
N CYS A 420 15.35 20.53 -19.79
CA CYS A 420 15.59 20.35 -21.23
C CYS A 420 16.98 20.81 -21.66
N ASN A 421 17.84 21.22 -20.72
CA ASN A 421 19.18 21.73 -21.04
C ASN A 421 20.13 20.54 -21.35
N PRO A 422 20.64 20.40 -22.60
CA PRO A 422 21.43 19.23 -23.01
C PRO A 422 22.69 18.96 -22.18
N LYS A 423 23.20 19.96 -21.44
CA LYS A 423 24.30 19.80 -20.48
C LYS A 423 24.03 18.72 -19.44
N TYR A 424 22.76 18.54 -19.06
CA TYR A 424 22.33 17.61 -18.01
C TYR A 424 21.67 16.34 -18.56
N LYS A 425 21.87 16.04 -19.85
CA LYS A 425 21.32 14.83 -20.48
C LYS A 425 21.71 13.57 -19.70
N GLY A 426 20.73 12.72 -19.44
CA GLY A 426 20.85 11.47 -18.69
C GLY A 426 21.03 11.67 -17.18
N ASN A 427 20.97 12.90 -16.66
CA ASN A 427 21.21 13.23 -15.25
C ASN A 427 19.97 13.79 -14.54
N ILE A 428 18.77 13.35 -14.96
CA ILE A 428 17.49 13.91 -14.49
C ILE A 428 16.57 12.80 -13.97
N TYR A 429 16.00 13.01 -12.80
CA TYR A 429 14.80 12.33 -12.32
C TYR A 429 13.56 13.21 -12.48
N MET A 430 12.50 12.64 -13.02
CA MET A 430 11.16 13.21 -13.07
C MET A 430 10.24 12.35 -12.20
N TYR A 431 9.23 12.94 -11.55
CA TYR A 431 8.21 12.12 -10.88
C TYR A 431 7.40 11.31 -11.90
N ASP A 432 7.15 10.02 -11.61
CA ASP A 432 6.17 9.23 -12.36
C ASP A 432 4.73 9.56 -11.94
N SER A 433 4.34 10.81 -12.20
CA SER A 433 3.00 11.33 -11.97
C SER A 433 2.55 12.15 -13.17
N GLU A 434 1.34 11.85 -13.66
CA GLU A 434 0.71 12.56 -14.78
C GLU A 434 0.53 14.05 -14.45
N ARG A 435 0.07 14.33 -13.22
CA ARG A 435 -0.34 15.68 -12.81
C ARG A 435 0.89 16.58 -12.64
N ASP A 436 1.92 16.07 -11.98
CA ASP A 436 3.15 16.82 -11.71
C ASP A 436 3.99 17.01 -12.99
N SER A 437 4.08 15.98 -13.85
CA SER A 437 4.83 16.09 -15.11
C SER A 437 4.22 17.11 -16.07
N PHE A 438 2.89 17.11 -16.21
CA PHE A 438 2.22 18.12 -17.02
C PHE A 438 2.23 19.50 -16.38
N MET A 439 2.19 19.61 -15.04
CA MET A 439 2.37 20.89 -14.36
C MET A 439 3.69 21.55 -14.76
N ILE A 440 4.79 20.79 -14.75
CA ILE A 440 6.11 21.28 -15.15
C ILE A 440 6.10 21.80 -16.58
N ALA A 441 5.59 21.00 -17.52
CA ALA A 441 5.56 21.37 -18.93
C ALA A 441 4.68 22.60 -19.18
N LEU A 442 3.49 22.66 -18.57
CA LEU A 442 2.58 23.80 -18.66
C LEU A 442 3.23 25.06 -18.10
N LYS A 443 3.89 24.98 -16.94
CA LYS A 443 4.61 26.11 -16.33
C LYS A 443 5.83 26.53 -17.15
N ALA A 444 6.57 25.59 -17.73
CA ALA A 444 7.68 25.88 -18.64
C ALA A 444 7.23 26.69 -19.87
N LEU A 445 6.02 26.40 -20.37
CA LEU A 445 5.38 27.09 -21.50
C LEU A 445 4.64 28.38 -21.10
N GLY A 446 4.53 28.68 -19.80
CA GLY A 446 3.84 29.87 -19.29
C GLY A 446 2.31 29.72 -19.18
N TYR A 447 1.79 28.50 -19.24
CA TYR A 447 0.37 28.19 -19.06
C TYR A 447 0.01 27.91 -17.60
N SER A 448 -1.28 27.98 -17.29
CA SER A 448 -1.80 27.50 -16.01
C SER A 448 -1.68 25.98 -15.94
N MET A 449 -1.25 25.46 -14.79
CA MET A 449 -1.22 24.01 -14.55
C MET A 449 -2.64 23.41 -14.40
N ASN A 450 -3.66 24.27 -14.28
CA ASN A 450 -5.08 23.90 -14.20
C ASN A 450 -5.82 24.12 -15.53
N THR A 451 -5.11 24.26 -16.65
CA THR A 451 -5.73 24.51 -17.95
C THR A 451 -6.73 23.41 -18.34
N THR A 452 -7.78 23.82 -19.05
CA THR A 452 -8.74 22.95 -19.73
C THR A 452 -8.66 23.09 -21.26
N ASN A 453 -7.75 23.93 -21.74
CA ASN A 453 -7.55 24.18 -23.16
C ASN A 453 -6.81 23.01 -23.79
N GLU A 454 -7.47 22.33 -24.73
CA GLU A 454 -6.92 21.16 -25.39
C GLU A 454 -5.65 21.43 -26.19
N ALA A 455 -5.44 22.64 -26.69
CA ALA A 455 -4.23 23.01 -27.43
C ALA A 455 -3.02 23.17 -26.49
N GLU A 456 -3.19 23.85 -25.35
CA GLU A 456 -2.14 24.02 -24.33
C GLU A 456 -1.68 22.66 -23.77
N ILE A 457 -2.62 21.73 -23.58
CA ILE A 457 -2.33 20.36 -23.15
C ILE A 457 -1.50 19.60 -24.20
N GLU A 458 -1.80 19.78 -25.48
CA GLU A 458 -1.06 19.13 -26.56
C GLU A 458 0.36 19.71 -26.70
N GLU A 459 0.52 21.03 -26.53
CA GLU A 459 1.84 21.66 -26.49
C GLU A 459 2.69 21.19 -25.31
N ALA A 460 2.09 21.07 -24.11
CA ALA A 460 2.75 20.50 -22.94
C ALA A 460 3.13 19.03 -23.16
N TYR A 461 2.27 18.24 -23.83
CA TYR A 461 2.59 16.88 -24.23
C TYR A 461 3.80 16.83 -25.16
N GLN A 462 3.85 17.71 -26.18
CA GLN A 462 4.99 17.76 -27.09
C GLN A 462 6.28 18.17 -26.36
N TRP A 463 6.21 19.12 -25.42
CA TRP A 463 7.35 19.49 -24.58
C TRP A 463 7.89 18.28 -23.78
N LEU A 464 7.00 17.46 -23.22
CA LEU A 464 7.39 16.23 -22.50
C LEU A 464 8.00 15.16 -23.43
N ILE A 465 7.46 15.01 -24.65
CA ILE A 465 8.02 14.11 -25.66
C ILE A 465 9.42 14.56 -26.06
N ASP A 466 9.59 15.86 -26.33
CA ASP A 466 10.88 16.42 -26.71
C ASP A 466 11.89 16.28 -25.58
N GLN A 467 11.50 16.55 -24.32
CA GLN A 467 12.35 16.32 -23.15
C GLN A 467 12.76 14.85 -23.06
N ARG A 468 11.81 13.92 -23.11
CA ARG A 468 12.09 12.48 -23.05
C ARG A 468 13.09 12.04 -24.13
N ASP A 469 12.85 12.44 -25.37
CA ASP A 469 13.62 12.00 -26.53
C ASP A 469 15.03 12.62 -26.56
N THR A 470 15.18 13.83 -26.03
CA THR A 470 16.46 14.55 -26.05
C THR A 470 17.28 14.35 -24.78
N MET A 471 16.64 14.18 -23.62
CA MET A 471 17.27 14.23 -22.30
C MET A 471 17.46 12.90 -21.59
N ASP A 472 16.80 11.82 -22.02
CA ASP A 472 16.87 10.49 -21.35
C ASP A 472 16.59 10.55 -19.82
N PRO A 473 15.46 11.17 -19.39
CA PRO A 473 15.10 11.24 -17.97
C PRO A 473 14.67 9.87 -17.43
N ILE A 474 14.82 9.67 -16.12
CA ILE A 474 14.23 8.53 -15.42
C ILE A 474 12.97 9.01 -14.70
N TYR A 475 11.83 8.40 -15.00
CA TYR A 475 10.60 8.60 -14.25
C TYR A 475 10.63 7.70 -13.01
N ALA A 476 10.67 8.32 -11.83
CA ALA A 476 10.85 7.68 -10.53
C ALA A 476 9.70 8.02 -9.58
N GLY A 477 9.43 7.16 -8.60
CA GLY A 477 8.55 7.47 -7.48
C GLY A 477 9.37 7.94 -6.28
N ASP A 478 9.03 7.45 -5.10
CA ASP A 478 9.73 7.78 -3.85
C ASP A 478 11.20 7.30 -3.82
N ASP A 479 11.58 6.39 -4.74
CA ASP A 479 12.97 5.96 -4.90
C ASP A 479 13.92 7.08 -5.35
N VAL A 480 13.38 8.22 -5.81
CA VAL A 480 14.16 9.43 -6.10
C VAL A 480 14.94 9.93 -4.87
N ILE A 481 14.41 9.75 -3.66
CA ILE A 481 14.98 10.23 -2.41
C ILE A 481 16.37 9.62 -2.19
N ASP A 482 16.46 8.30 -2.13
CA ASP A 482 17.71 7.57 -1.92
C ASP A 482 18.71 7.76 -3.06
N ASN A 483 18.20 7.83 -4.30
CA ASN A 483 19.02 8.03 -5.48
C ASN A 483 19.70 9.40 -5.49
N MET A 484 19.00 10.45 -5.04
CA MET A 484 19.56 11.79 -4.93
C MET A 484 20.51 11.91 -3.74
N ILE A 485 20.17 11.34 -2.58
CA ILE A 485 21.11 11.27 -1.44
C ILE A 485 22.43 10.60 -1.85
N SER A 486 22.36 9.55 -2.68
CA SER A 486 23.53 8.82 -3.18
C SER A 486 24.31 9.56 -4.29
N GLY A 487 23.77 10.66 -4.84
CA GLY A 487 24.38 11.42 -5.93
C GLY A 487 24.31 10.73 -7.30
N ASN A 488 23.26 9.92 -7.54
CA ASN A 488 23.13 9.15 -8.79
C ASN A 488 22.78 10.02 -10.02
N LYS A 489 22.14 11.17 -9.80
CA LYS A 489 21.75 12.15 -10.83
C LYS A 489 21.96 13.56 -10.29
N ALA A 490 22.05 14.52 -11.21
CA ALA A 490 22.33 15.92 -10.89
C ALA A 490 21.06 16.74 -10.62
N LEU A 491 19.92 16.33 -11.19
CA LEU A 491 18.65 17.04 -11.10
C LEU A 491 17.54 16.05 -10.74
N ALA A 492 16.61 16.47 -9.88
CA ALA A 492 15.38 15.76 -9.61
C ALA A 492 14.23 16.74 -9.37
N VAL A 493 13.05 16.39 -9.87
CA VAL A 493 11.81 17.06 -9.45
C VAL A 493 11.32 16.35 -8.20
N VAL A 494 11.18 17.09 -7.09
CA VAL A 494 10.76 16.55 -5.79
C VAL A 494 9.79 17.49 -5.08
N TYR A 495 8.98 16.95 -4.16
CA TYR A 495 8.23 17.76 -3.21
C TYR A 495 9.18 18.39 -2.20
N SER A 496 8.84 19.58 -1.71
CA SER A 496 9.71 20.37 -0.84
C SER A 496 9.99 19.71 0.52
N GLY A 497 9.07 18.88 1.03
CA GLY A 497 9.29 18.05 2.21
C GLY A 497 10.40 17.01 1.98
N ASP A 498 10.31 16.24 0.90
CA ASP A 498 11.34 15.26 0.51
C ASP A 498 12.68 15.95 0.23
N ALA A 499 12.68 17.08 -0.47
CA ALA A 499 13.89 17.88 -0.71
C ALA A 499 14.59 18.27 0.59
N SER A 500 13.82 18.67 1.60
CA SER A 500 14.37 19.10 2.90
C SER A 500 15.07 17.94 3.61
N TYR A 501 14.45 16.77 3.59
CA TYR A 501 15.06 15.55 4.11
C TYR A 501 16.33 15.18 3.32
N ILE A 502 16.26 15.15 1.98
CA ILE A 502 17.40 14.81 1.13
C ILE A 502 18.59 15.75 1.36
N ILE A 503 18.37 17.06 1.48
CA ILE A 503 19.42 18.07 1.72
C ILE A 503 20.05 17.87 3.11
N SER A 504 19.26 17.50 4.12
CA SER A 504 19.77 17.20 5.46
C SER A 504 20.74 16.01 5.48
N GLU A 505 20.51 15.01 4.62
CA GLU A 505 21.37 13.83 4.46
C GLU A 505 22.54 14.07 3.49
N ASN A 506 22.38 14.94 2.49
CA ASN A 506 23.42 15.30 1.51
C ASN A 506 23.50 16.83 1.30
N PRO A 507 24.43 17.52 1.99
CA PRO A 507 24.53 18.98 1.95
C PRO A 507 25.09 19.56 0.64
N ASN A 508 25.53 18.71 -0.30
CA ASN A 508 25.93 19.15 -1.65
C ASN A 508 24.71 19.47 -2.53
N LEU A 509 23.52 19.05 -2.11
CA LEU A 509 22.28 19.33 -2.82
C LEU A 509 21.68 20.66 -2.34
N ASP A 510 20.84 21.24 -3.18
CA ASP A 510 20.03 22.41 -2.87
C ASP A 510 18.73 22.36 -3.70
N TYR A 511 17.78 23.22 -3.36
CA TYR A 511 16.44 23.21 -3.94
C TYR A 511 16.09 24.56 -4.57
N PHE A 512 15.47 24.48 -5.73
CA PHE A 512 15.11 25.64 -6.55
C PHE A 512 13.65 25.59 -6.99
N THR A 513 12.92 26.68 -6.73
CA THR A 513 11.55 26.90 -7.21
C THR A 513 11.56 27.91 -8.38
N PRO A 514 11.18 27.51 -9.61
CA PRO A 514 11.22 28.40 -10.77
C PRO A 514 10.28 29.62 -10.69
N GLU A 515 10.74 30.79 -11.17
CA GLU A 515 9.94 32.03 -11.24
C GLU A 515 8.72 31.94 -12.18
N GLN A 516 8.77 31.03 -13.16
CA GLN A 516 7.65 30.70 -14.06
C GLN A 516 6.40 30.21 -13.31
N GLY A 517 6.56 29.84 -12.03
CA GLY A 517 5.52 29.33 -11.17
C GLY A 517 5.67 27.84 -10.94
N THR A 518 5.23 27.38 -9.78
CA THR A 518 5.18 25.97 -9.40
C THR A 518 3.85 25.60 -8.73
N ASN A 519 3.67 24.32 -8.41
CA ASN A 519 2.60 23.88 -7.54
C ASN A 519 2.92 24.25 -6.08
N ARG A 520 1.96 24.90 -5.43
CA ARG A 520 1.85 25.04 -3.98
C ARG A 520 0.76 24.10 -3.51
N TRP A 521 1.15 23.01 -2.85
CA TRP A 521 0.22 21.96 -2.42
C TRP A 521 -0.16 22.13 -0.96
N TYR A 522 -1.37 21.69 -0.65
CA TYR A 522 -1.90 21.65 0.71
C TYR A 522 -2.59 20.32 0.95
N ASP A 523 -2.24 19.68 2.05
CA ASP A 523 -3.05 18.61 2.64
C ASP A 523 -3.77 19.17 3.86
N ALA A 524 -5.04 18.81 4.02
CA ALA A 524 -5.85 19.35 5.10
C ALA A 524 -6.79 18.31 5.68
N MET A 525 -7.00 18.37 6.99
CA MET A 525 -7.98 17.57 7.69
C MET A 525 -9.39 18.07 7.36
N VAL A 526 -10.28 17.15 7.00
CA VAL A 526 -11.69 17.40 6.70
C VAL A 526 -12.57 16.41 7.44
N ILE A 527 -13.79 16.81 7.78
CA ILE A 527 -14.80 15.92 8.42
C ILE A 527 -15.81 15.48 7.36
N THR A 528 -16.03 14.17 7.23
CA THR A 528 -17.00 13.65 6.27
C THR A 528 -18.43 13.91 6.72
N LYS A 529 -19.37 13.97 5.78
CA LYS A 529 -20.79 14.18 6.05
C LYS A 529 -21.42 13.07 6.91
N ASP A 530 -20.92 11.85 6.79
CA ASP A 530 -21.43 10.67 7.52
C ASP A 530 -20.62 10.38 8.80
N CYS A 531 -19.81 11.35 9.26
CA CYS A 531 -19.04 11.27 10.50
C CYS A 531 -19.96 10.94 11.70
N SER A 532 -19.61 9.85 12.38
CA SER A 532 -20.34 9.32 13.54
C SER A 532 -20.03 10.05 14.84
N GLU A 533 -18.80 10.52 15.02
CA GLU A 533 -18.31 11.17 16.24
C GLU A 533 -17.82 12.61 15.93
N VAL A 534 -18.74 13.49 15.52
CA VAL A 534 -18.39 14.84 15.03
C VAL A 534 -17.62 15.67 16.07
N GLN A 535 -17.98 15.58 17.35
CA GLN A 535 -17.26 16.30 18.41
C GLN A 535 -15.81 15.78 18.54
N LEU A 536 -15.63 14.46 18.61
CA LEU A 536 -14.31 13.84 18.70
C LEU A 536 -13.45 14.12 17.46
N ALA A 537 -14.08 14.26 16.29
CA ALA A 537 -13.39 14.68 15.07
C ALA A 537 -12.85 16.12 15.14
N HIS A 538 -13.60 17.05 15.75
CA HIS A 538 -13.11 18.41 16.00
C HIS A 538 -11.99 18.41 17.05
N GLU A 539 -12.14 17.63 18.13
CA GLU A 539 -11.11 17.45 19.15
C GLU A 539 -9.81 16.88 18.55
N PHE A 540 -9.91 15.91 17.63
CA PHE A 540 -8.75 15.38 16.91
C PHE A 540 -8.07 16.44 16.03
N ILE A 541 -8.84 17.22 15.28
CA ILE A 541 -8.29 18.32 14.47
C ILE A 541 -7.60 19.35 15.36
N ASP A 542 -8.22 19.75 16.48
CA ASP A 542 -7.66 20.72 17.44
C ASP A 542 -6.39 20.20 18.11
N PHE A 543 -6.36 18.92 18.49
CA PHE A 543 -5.21 18.24 19.05
C PHE A 543 -4.04 18.23 18.07
N MET A 544 -4.28 17.87 16.80
CA MET A 544 -3.23 17.78 15.79
C MET A 544 -2.58 19.14 15.46
N ILE A 545 -3.32 20.26 15.59
CA ILE A 545 -2.78 21.61 15.37
C ILE A 545 -2.33 22.30 16.68
N SER A 546 -2.28 21.56 17.79
CA SER A 546 -1.63 22.05 19.02
C SER A 546 -0.12 22.18 18.80
N ASP A 547 0.53 23.10 19.53
CA ASP A 547 1.98 23.34 19.37
C ASP A 547 2.81 22.07 19.59
N LYS A 548 2.44 21.26 20.60
CA LYS A 548 3.15 20.01 20.95
C LYS A 548 2.97 18.95 19.86
N SER A 549 1.72 18.66 19.48
CA SER A 549 1.44 17.59 18.52
C SER A 549 1.93 17.96 17.13
N ALA A 550 1.77 19.22 16.71
CA ALA A 550 2.27 19.68 15.42
C ALA A 550 3.81 19.62 15.34
N LEU A 551 4.51 19.90 16.45
CA LEU A 551 5.97 19.77 16.53
C LEU A 551 6.42 18.31 16.39
N SER A 552 5.89 17.38 17.20
CA SER A 552 6.32 15.97 17.09
C SER A 552 5.95 15.37 15.74
N ASN A 553 4.80 15.76 15.18
CA ASN A 553 4.37 15.32 13.87
C ASN A 553 5.29 15.82 12.75
N THR A 554 5.74 17.07 12.79
CA THR A 554 6.68 17.62 11.78
C THR A 554 8.11 17.10 11.97
N GLU A 555 8.53 16.77 13.19
CA GLU A 555 9.83 16.16 13.48
C GLU A 555 9.90 14.74 12.90
N GLU A 556 8.85 13.95 13.07
CA GLU A 556 8.78 12.59 12.55
C GLU A 556 8.58 12.56 11.02
N VAL A 557 7.67 13.39 10.49
CA VAL A 557 7.32 13.38 9.06
C VAL A 557 8.27 14.26 8.22
N GLY A 558 8.88 15.29 8.79
CA GLY A 558 9.82 16.19 8.08
C GLY A 558 9.19 17.16 7.08
N TYR A 559 7.86 17.23 7.00
CA TYR A 559 7.14 18.14 6.09
C TYR A 559 6.82 19.45 6.79
N THR A 560 6.71 20.54 6.03
CA THR A 560 6.50 21.88 6.60
C THR A 560 5.17 21.98 7.35
N SER A 561 5.27 22.20 8.66
CA SER A 561 4.10 22.40 9.53
C SER A 561 3.28 23.63 9.14
N THR A 562 1.96 23.54 9.30
CA THR A 562 1.02 24.67 9.17
C THR A 562 0.90 25.47 10.46
N VAL A 563 1.43 24.95 11.58
CA VAL A 563 1.44 25.57 12.90
C VAL A 563 2.69 26.41 13.08
N LYS A 564 2.52 27.68 13.43
CA LYS A 564 3.59 28.69 13.46
C LYS A 564 4.75 28.33 14.39
N SER A 565 4.47 27.83 15.59
CA SER A 565 5.50 27.48 16.57
C SER A 565 6.37 26.32 16.07
N ALA A 566 5.74 25.25 15.58
CA ALA A 566 6.42 24.10 14.99
C ALA A 566 7.20 24.49 13.73
N PHE A 567 6.61 25.30 12.85
CA PHE A 567 7.27 25.81 11.65
C PHE A 567 8.57 26.57 11.99
N GLU A 568 8.52 27.57 12.88
CA GLU A 568 9.72 28.34 13.23
C GLU A 568 10.75 27.49 13.99
N THR A 569 10.31 26.57 14.86
CA THR A 569 11.23 25.67 15.58
C THR A 569 12.03 24.80 14.61
N MET A 570 11.35 24.18 13.64
CA MET A 570 12.02 23.34 12.64
C MET A 570 12.91 24.16 11.69
N LYS A 571 12.44 25.35 11.29
CA LYS A 571 13.18 26.26 10.41
C LYS A 571 14.44 26.84 11.06
N GLU A 572 14.44 27.06 12.38
CA GLU A 572 15.61 27.53 13.12
C GLU A 572 16.49 26.38 13.63
N GLY A 573 15.94 25.16 13.70
CA GLY A 573 16.60 23.94 14.16
C GLY A 573 17.06 23.03 13.02
N ASP A 574 16.41 21.88 12.88
CA ASP A 574 16.84 20.79 11.99
C ASP A 574 16.91 21.17 10.51
N TYR A 575 16.07 22.11 10.07
CA TYR A 575 16.05 22.62 8.68
C TYR A 575 16.65 24.03 8.55
N ALA A 576 17.50 24.45 9.49
CA ALA A 576 18.19 25.73 9.43
C ALA A 576 19.03 25.88 8.15
N GLY A 577 18.67 26.88 7.34
CA GLY A 577 19.34 27.17 6.06
C GLY A 577 18.90 26.29 4.88
N ILE A 578 17.92 25.39 5.07
CA ILE A 578 17.35 24.55 4.02
C ILE A 578 16.15 25.29 3.39
N SER A 579 16.36 25.85 2.20
CA SER A 579 15.38 26.69 1.49
C SER A 579 14.08 25.95 1.16
N SER A 580 14.15 24.65 0.85
CA SER A 580 12.97 23.82 0.54
C SER A 580 11.97 23.70 1.68
N TYR A 581 12.40 23.87 2.94
CA TYR A 581 11.47 23.77 4.06
C TYR A 581 10.55 25.00 4.17
N ILE A 582 10.89 26.10 3.48
CA ILE A 582 10.11 27.35 3.47
C ILE A 582 9.37 27.44 2.13
N PRO A 583 8.06 27.15 2.09
CA PRO A 583 7.30 27.19 0.84
C PRO A 583 7.24 28.62 0.28
N ASP A 584 7.50 28.78 -1.02
CA ASP A 584 7.41 30.09 -1.67
C ASP A 584 5.96 30.53 -1.87
N THR A 585 5.54 31.51 -1.07
CA THR A 585 4.22 32.16 -1.14
C THR A 585 4.24 33.47 -1.91
N THR A 586 5.42 33.94 -2.34
CA THR A 586 5.62 35.29 -2.88
C THR A 586 5.44 35.35 -4.39
N ASN A 587 5.72 34.26 -5.11
CA ASN A 587 5.55 34.22 -6.56
C ASN A 587 4.07 34.11 -6.94
N PRO A 588 3.48 35.11 -7.63
CA PRO A 588 2.07 35.09 -8.03
C PRO A 588 1.77 34.05 -9.12
N ASN A 589 2.78 33.51 -9.79
CA ASN A 589 2.61 32.44 -10.78
C ASN A 589 2.47 31.06 -10.12
N ASN A 590 2.71 30.92 -8.82
CA ASN A 590 2.48 29.67 -8.11
C ASN A 590 0.97 29.39 -8.04
N GLU A 591 0.58 28.16 -8.32
CA GLU A 591 -0.83 27.74 -8.34
C GLU A 591 -1.06 26.55 -7.40
N ILE A 592 -2.31 26.33 -7.03
CA ILE A 592 -2.77 25.13 -6.30
C ILE A 592 -3.50 24.24 -7.30
N PHE A 593 -3.39 22.92 -7.19
CA PHE A 593 -4.13 22.05 -8.10
C PHE A 593 -5.64 22.19 -7.87
N ALA A 594 -6.37 22.33 -8.96
CA ALA A 594 -7.82 22.29 -8.98
C ALA A 594 -8.33 20.89 -9.34
N TYR A 595 -9.56 20.60 -8.94
CA TYR A 595 -10.27 19.42 -9.36
C TYR A 595 -10.46 19.41 -10.88
N GLN A 596 -9.78 18.49 -11.55
CA GLN A 596 -9.88 18.29 -12.99
C GLN A 596 -11.13 17.50 -13.35
N GLN A 597 -11.86 18.00 -14.35
CA GLN A 597 -13.03 17.29 -14.89
C GLN A 597 -12.62 15.93 -15.50
N PRO A 598 -13.46 14.88 -15.40
CA PRO A 598 -13.11 13.52 -15.83
C PRO A 598 -12.57 13.41 -17.26
N LYS A 599 -13.15 14.15 -18.22
CA LYS A 599 -12.70 14.14 -19.62
C LYS A 599 -11.28 14.69 -19.78
N ILE A 600 -10.97 15.77 -19.07
CA ILE A 600 -9.63 16.38 -19.10
C ILE A 600 -8.62 15.45 -18.40
N LYS A 601 -8.98 14.92 -17.23
CA LYS A 601 -8.15 13.94 -16.52
C LYS A 601 -7.81 12.72 -17.38
N GLN A 602 -8.80 12.15 -18.06
CA GLN A 602 -8.59 11.04 -18.97
C GLN A 602 -7.61 11.40 -20.11
N LYS A 603 -7.72 12.60 -20.68
CA LYS A 603 -6.80 13.08 -21.72
C LYS A 603 -5.36 13.16 -21.21
N PHE A 604 -5.13 13.72 -20.02
CA PHE A 604 -3.80 13.73 -19.40
C PHE A 604 -3.24 12.31 -19.20
N ALA A 605 -4.04 11.39 -18.68
CA ALA A 605 -3.62 9.99 -18.47
C ALA A 605 -3.27 9.26 -19.79
N GLU A 606 -4.07 9.46 -20.85
CA GLU A 606 -3.82 8.90 -22.17
C GLU A 606 -2.51 9.44 -22.77
N LEU A 607 -2.28 10.75 -22.68
CA LEU A 607 -1.06 11.38 -23.18
C LEU A 607 0.15 10.99 -22.34
N TRP A 608 0.03 10.93 -21.01
CA TRP A 608 1.11 10.48 -20.12
C TRP A 608 1.55 9.05 -20.44
N THR A 609 0.59 8.16 -20.70
CA THR A 609 0.90 6.79 -21.14
C THR A 609 1.72 6.78 -22.44
N LYS A 610 1.44 7.69 -23.38
CA LYS A 610 2.23 7.85 -24.61
C LYS A 610 3.60 8.47 -24.36
N VAL A 611 3.74 9.39 -23.40
CA VAL A 611 5.05 9.91 -22.98
C VAL A 611 5.90 8.76 -22.44
N LYS A 612 5.34 7.86 -21.63
CA LYS A 612 6.12 6.72 -21.10
C LYS A 612 6.36 5.59 -22.12
N ALA A 613 5.54 5.51 -23.16
CA ALA A 613 5.71 4.52 -24.23
C ALA A 613 6.86 4.92 -25.16
N LYS A 614 7.94 4.13 -25.13
CA LYS A 614 9.11 4.27 -26.01
C LYS A 614 8.96 3.43 -27.28
#